data_AF-A0A6B0T7M6-F1
#
_entry.id   AF-A0A6B0T7M6-F1
#
_cell.length_a   1.000
_cell.length_b   1.000
_cell.length_c   1.000
_cell.angle_alpha   90.00
_cell.angle_beta   90.00
_cell.angle_gamma   90.00
#
_symmetry.space_group_name_H-M   'P 1'
#
loop_
_entity.id
_entity.type
_entity.pdbx_description
1 polymer ?
#
loop_
_entity_poly.entity_id
_entity_poly.type
_entity_poly.pdbx_seq_one_letter_code
_entity_poly.pdbx_strand_id
1 'polypeptide(L)'
;MSNEPREYYTDERWQNWIERLREEEIDPEDEDSARLLLNLQDDTAIAVAKIITDFDEGELDEETALSELEDIQQVVLSEVEFEDEEKAMLIDGVQTSLMCVFHSAQEYVVGGPAEEGTIEEYVEAAAEAEQEEELDAALGYCVQAGTLVIAGEEMDIGMADELEFGLVAEWVNGIDSLQTAMRDPEVVEEEDE
;
A
#
# COMPACT_ATOMS: atom_id res chain seq x y z
N MET A 1 -16.34 -27.19 4.00
CA MET A 1 -15.90 -27.49 2.62
C MET A 1 -14.46 -27.04 2.57
N SER A 2 -13.56 -27.78 1.92
CA SER A 2 -12.22 -27.25 1.65
C SER A 2 -12.43 -26.09 0.68
N ASN A 3 -12.43 -24.86 1.19
CA ASN A 3 -12.18 -23.72 0.32
C ASN A 3 -10.73 -23.92 -0.11
N GLU A 4 -10.52 -24.14 -1.41
CA GLU A 4 -9.21 -23.83 -2.00
C GLU A 4 -8.85 -22.40 -1.58
N PRO A 5 -7.60 -22.10 -1.21
CA PRO A 5 -7.20 -20.75 -0.85
C PRO A 5 -7.68 -19.79 -1.94
N ARG A 6 -8.45 -18.77 -1.54
CA ARG A 6 -8.81 -17.70 -2.46
C ARG A 6 -7.52 -16.92 -2.68
N GLU A 7 -6.90 -17.07 -3.85
CA GLU A 7 -5.66 -16.36 -4.15
C GLU A 7 -6.00 -14.87 -4.37
N TYR A 8 -5.63 -14.01 -3.40
CA TYR A 8 -5.97 -12.58 -3.42
C TYR A 8 -5.09 -11.80 -4.42
N TYR A 9 -3.82 -12.18 -4.51
CA TYR A 9 -2.84 -11.57 -5.41
C TYR A 9 -1.76 -12.60 -5.74
N THR A 10 -1.29 -12.62 -6.99
CA THR A 10 -0.36 -13.65 -7.47
C THR A 10 0.93 -13.03 -7.98
N ASP A 11 2.00 -13.82 -7.98
CA ASP A 11 3.26 -13.51 -8.67
C ASP A 11 3.01 -13.08 -10.12
N GLU A 12 2.14 -13.81 -10.84
CA GLU A 12 1.83 -13.54 -12.25
C GLU A 12 1.19 -12.15 -12.43
N ARG A 13 0.28 -11.77 -11.52
CA ARG A 13 -0.38 -10.45 -11.56
C ARG A 13 0.61 -9.31 -11.35
N TRP A 14 1.50 -9.43 -10.36
CA TRP A 14 2.58 -8.45 -10.15
C TRP A 14 3.50 -8.37 -11.37
N GLN A 15 3.93 -9.53 -11.89
CA GLN A 15 4.84 -9.56 -13.04
C GLN A 15 4.22 -8.99 -14.31
N ASN A 16 2.90 -9.09 -14.51
CA ASN A 16 2.22 -8.45 -15.63
C ASN A 16 2.36 -6.92 -15.58
N TRP A 17 2.16 -6.31 -14.40
CA TRP A 17 2.40 -4.87 -14.21
C TRP A 17 3.85 -4.48 -14.43
N ILE A 18 4.79 -5.26 -13.89
CA ILE A 18 6.23 -5.02 -14.08
C ILE A 18 6.61 -5.11 -15.56
N GLU A 19 6.08 -6.08 -16.31
CA GLU A 19 6.38 -6.22 -17.73
C GLU A 19 5.81 -5.05 -18.54
N ARG A 20 4.60 -4.59 -18.24
CA ARG A 20 4.04 -3.37 -18.85
C ARG A 20 4.93 -2.16 -18.60
N LEU A 21 5.38 -1.96 -17.36
CA LEU A 21 6.31 -0.87 -17.02
C LEU A 21 7.65 -0.99 -17.78
N ARG A 22 8.10 -2.21 -18.10
CA ARG A 22 9.29 -2.40 -18.95
C ARG A 22 9.05 -1.98 -20.39
N GLU A 23 7.89 -2.33 -20.94
CA GLU A 23 7.52 -2.09 -22.34
C GLU A 23 7.15 -0.62 -22.63
N GLU A 24 6.49 0.06 -21.69
CA GLU A 24 6.02 1.43 -21.84
C GLU A 24 7.14 2.47 -21.64
N GLU A 25 7.12 3.59 -22.37
CA GLU A 25 8.01 4.73 -22.09
C GLU A 25 7.41 5.51 -20.91
N ILE A 26 8.11 5.52 -19.77
CA ILE A 26 7.63 6.16 -18.54
C ILE A 26 8.24 7.55 -18.44
N ASP A 27 7.38 8.56 -18.34
CA ASP A 27 7.76 9.96 -18.11
C ASP A 27 7.04 10.46 -16.85
N PRO A 28 7.76 10.82 -15.77
CA PRO A 28 7.13 11.33 -14.54
C PRO A 28 6.31 12.61 -14.73
N GLU A 29 6.54 13.36 -15.82
CA GLU A 29 5.75 14.55 -16.17
C GLU A 29 4.47 14.21 -16.96
N ASP A 30 4.29 12.95 -17.36
CA ASP A 30 3.16 12.46 -18.15
C ASP A 30 2.05 11.85 -17.27
N GLU A 31 0.80 12.22 -17.57
CA GLU A 31 -0.38 11.82 -16.78
C GLU A 31 -0.66 10.32 -16.90
N ASP A 32 -0.42 9.73 -18.07
CA ASP A 32 -0.71 8.32 -18.32
C ASP A 32 0.34 7.43 -17.63
N SER A 33 1.61 7.86 -17.64
CA SER A 33 2.69 7.23 -16.86
C SER A 33 2.41 7.26 -15.35
N ALA A 34 1.96 8.40 -14.81
CA ALA A 34 1.59 8.50 -13.40
C ALA A 34 0.39 7.60 -13.06
N ARG A 35 -0.62 7.54 -13.96
CA ARG A 35 -1.77 6.66 -13.80
C ARG A 35 -1.38 5.19 -13.79
N LEU A 36 -0.42 4.75 -14.61
CA LEU A 36 0.06 3.37 -14.62
C LEU A 36 0.66 2.96 -13.27
N LEU A 37 1.51 3.81 -12.68
CA LEU A 37 2.12 3.55 -11.36
C LEU A 37 1.08 3.51 -10.25
N LEU A 38 0.13 4.46 -10.26
CA LEU A 38 -0.98 4.47 -9.31
C LEU A 38 -1.86 3.23 -9.44
N ASN A 39 -2.18 2.81 -10.67
CA ASN A 39 -2.96 1.61 -10.92
C ASN A 39 -2.28 0.35 -10.35
N LEU A 40 -0.96 0.22 -10.49
CA LEU A 40 -0.19 -0.87 -9.89
C LEU A 40 -0.28 -0.87 -8.36
N GLN A 41 -0.10 0.30 -7.76
CA GLN A 41 -0.20 0.50 -6.31
C GLN A 41 -1.61 0.17 -5.80
N ASP A 42 -2.64 0.75 -6.43
CA ASP A 42 -4.04 0.55 -6.08
C ASP A 42 -4.44 -0.91 -6.23
N ASP A 43 -4.00 -1.59 -7.30
CA ASP A 43 -4.30 -2.99 -7.52
C ASP A 43 -3.82 -3.89 -6.37
N THR A 44 -2.63 -3.57 -5.83
CA THR A 44 -2.08 -4.25 -4.65
C THR A 44 -2.87 -3.88 -3.38
N ALA A 45 -3.17 -2.58 -3.19
CA ALA A 45 -3.95 -2.11 -2.05
C ALA A 45 -5.35 -2.73 -2.00
N ILE A 46 -5.99 -2.96 -3.16
CA ILE A 46 -7.27 -3.66 -3.30
C ILE A 46 -7.18 -5.12 -2.84
N ALA A 47 -6.08 -5.80 -3.12
CA ALA A 47 -5.89 -7.17 -2.63
C ALA A 47 -5.76 -7.21 -1.11
N VAL A 48 -5.01 -6.26 -0.53
CA VAL A 48 -4.92 -6.08 0.93
C VAL A 48 -6.29 -5.78 1.53
N ALA A 49 -7.03 -4.83 0.97
CA ALA A 49 -8.38 -4.46 1.43
C ALA A 49 -9.36 -5.65 1.42
N LYS A 50 -9.25 -6.55 0.43
CA LYS A 50 -10.06 -7.78 0.37
C LYS A 50 -9.72 -8.77 1.48
N ILE A 51 -8.43 -8.93 1.81
CA ILE A 51 -8.02 -9.79 2.94
C ILE A 51 -8.58 -9.22 4.25
N ILE A 52 -8.43 -7.91 4.45
CA ILE A 52 -8.96 -7.22 5.63
C ILE A 52 -10.48 -7.36 5.72
N THR A 53 -11.19 -7.18 4.61
CA THR A 53 -12.65 -7.36 4.57
C THR A 53 -13.06 -8.78 4.95
N ASP A 54 -12.41 -9.80 4.37
CA ASP A 54 -12.72 -11.20 4.68
C ASP A 54 -12.33 -11.55 6.14
N PHE A 55 -11.31 -10.91 6.72
CA PHE A 55 -10.97 -11.02 8.15
C PHE A 55 -12.05 -10.38 9.05
N ASP A 56 -12.48 -9.16 8.76
CA ASP A 56 -13.53 -8.45 9.52
C ASP A 56 -14.89 -9.16 9.45
N GLU A 57 -15.20 -9.79 8.32
CA GLU A 57 -16.39 -10.62 8.14
C GLU A 57 -16.27 -12.00 8.82
N GLY A 58 -15.08 -12.37 9.30
CA GLY A 58 -14.79 -13.64 9.95
C GLY A 58 -14.70 -14.83 9.00
N GLU A 59 -14.51 -14.56 7.69
CA GLU A 59 -14.23 -15.57 6.67
C GLU A 59 -12.76 -16.05 6.74
N LEU A 60 -11.85 -15.18 7.20
CA LEU A 60 -10.47 -15.51 7.57
C LEU A 60 -10.27 -15.43 9.09
N ASP A 61 -9.41 -16.30 9.62
CA ASP A 61 -8.87 -16.12 10.98
C ASP A 61 -7.55 -15.32 10.92
N GLU A 62 -7.09 -14.88 12.10
CA GLU A 62 -5.87 -14.06 12.25
C GLU A 62 -4.64 -14.71 11.58
N GLU A 63 -4.44 -16.01 11.80
CA GLU A 63 -3.29 -16.75 11.24
C GLU A 63 -3.35 -16.80 9.71
N THR A 64 -4.53 -17.06 9.14
CA THR A 64 -4.72 -17.12 7.69
C THR A 64 -4.59 -15.74 7.06
N ALA A 65 -5.20 -14.70 7.65
CA ALA A 65 -5.10 -13.34 7.14
C ALA A 65 -3.64 -12.84 7.13
N LEU A 66 -2.87 -13.11 8.19
CA LEU A 66 -1.45 -12.78 8.23
C LEU A 66 -0.65 -13.55 7.17
N SER A 67 -0.92 -14.84 6.99
CA SER A 67 -0.24 -15.64 5.95
C SER A 67 -0.50 -15.09 4.55
N GLU A 68 -1.75 -14.74 4.23
CA GLU A 68 -2.09 -14.17 2.92
C GLU A 68 -1.42 -12.80 2.72
N LEU A 69 -1.38 -11.94 3.75
CA LEU A 69 -0.67 -10.65 3.68
C LEU A 69 0.84 -10.84 3.47
N GLU A 70 1.47 -11.79 4.18
CA GLU A 70 2.90 -12.11 4.03
C GLU A 70 3.22 -12.65 2.63
N ASP A 71 2.35 -13.49 2.06
CA ASP A 71 2.52 -14.04 0.72
C ASP A 71 2.52 -12.91 -0.32
N ILE A 72 1.53 -12.00 -0.29
CA ILE A 72 1.50 -10.84 -1.20
C ILE A 72 2.70 -9.93 -0.97
N GLN A 73 3.04 -9.63 0.28
CA GLN A 73 4.18 -8.77 0.62
C GLN A 73 5.48 -9.33 0.05
N GLN A 74 5.68 -10.66 0.10
CA GLN A 74 6.86 -11.30 -0.46
C GLN A 74 6.93 -11.10 -1.99
N VAL A 75 5.81 -11.23 -2.69
CA VAL A 75 5.74 -11.00 -4.14
C VAL A 75 6.12 -9.55 -4.47
N VAL A 76 5.43 -8.61 -3.81
CA VAL A 76 5.46 -7.19 -4.15
C VAL A 76 6.77 -6.54 -3.75
N LEU A 77 7.33 -6.87 -2.57
CA LEU A 77 8.57 -6.27 -2.07
C LEU A 77 9.83 -7.03 -2.49
N SER A 78 9.71 -8.05 -3.33
CA SER A 78 10.88 -8.68 -3.95
C SER A 78 11.61 -7.68 -4.86
N GLU A 79 12.94 -7.77 -4.88
CA GLU A 79 13.78 -6.91 -5.71
C GLU A 79 13.39 -7.02 -7.20
N VAL A 80 13.10 -5.88 -7.83
CA VAL A 80 12.80 -5.79 -9.26
C VAL A 80 13.94 -5.07 -9.97
N GLU A 81 14.63 -5.79 -10.88
CA GLU A 81 15.69 -5.20 -11.68
C GLU A 81 15.11 -4.54 -12.95
N PHE A 82 15.47 -3.27 -13.17
CA PHE A 82 15.28 -2.54 -14.42
C PHE A 82 16.64 -2.16 -15.01
N GLU A 83 16.75 -2.19 -16.35
CA GLU A 83 17.92 -1.63 -17.04
C GLU A 83 17.95 -0.10 -16.97
N ASP A 84 16.78 0.51 -16.81
CA ASP A 84 16.56 1.95 -16.67
C ASP A 84 16.52 2.35 -15.19
N GLU A 85 17.44 3.22 -14.78
CA GLU A 85 17.57 3.70 -13.40
C GLU A 85 16.36 4.54 -12.98
N GLU A 86 15.72 5.26 -13.91
CA GLU A 86 14.53 6.06 -13.61
C GLU A 86 13.33 5.16 -13.30
N LYS A 87 13.10 4.12 -14.11
CA LYS A 87 12.06 3.12 -13.83
C LYS A 87 12.32 2.34 -12.53
N ALA A 88 13.58 2.05 -12.24
CA ALA A 88 13.96 1.41 -10.97
C ALA A 88 13.57 2.29 -9.77
N MET A 89 13.86 3.60 -9.82
CA MET A 89 13.48 4.54 -8.77
C MET A 89 11.95 4.67 -8.62
N LEU A 90 11.20 4.66 -9.71
CA LEU A 90 9.74 4.73 -9.67
C LEU A 90 9.13 3.50 -9.00
N ILE A 91 9.64 2.31 -9.31
CA ILE A 91 9.19 1.07 -8.65
C ILE A 91 9.61 1.01 -7.19
N ASP A 92 10.80 1.50 -6.84
CA ASP A 92 11.23 1.62 -5.44
C ASP A 92 10.27 2.53 -4.65
N GLY A 93 9.79 3.62 -5.25
CA GLY A 93 8.74 4.47 -4.67
C GLY A 93 7.44 3.71 -4.40
N VAL A 94 6.91 3.00 -5.41
CA VAL A 94 5.70 2.17 -5.28
C VAL A 94 5.88 1.06 -4.22
N GLN A 95 7.03 0.41 -4.17
CA GLN A 95 7.30 -0.61 -3.14
C GLN A 95 7.41 0.02 -1.74
N THR A 96 7.99 1.23 -1.65
CA THR A 96 8.09 1.99 -0.40
C THR A 96 6.72 2.37 0.13
N SER A 97 5.81 2.87 -0.73
CA SER A 97 4.44 3.20 -0.32
C SER A 97 3.68 1.96 0.16
N LEU A 98 3.77 0.84 -0.58
CA LEU A 98 3.10 -0.43 -0.26
C LEU A 98 3.65 -1.09 1.01
N MET A 99 4.91 -0.83 1.39
CA MET A 99 5.47 -1.29 2.66
C MET A 99 4.60 -0.84 3.85
N CYS A 100 4.19 0.43 3.87
CA CYS A 100 3.33 0.96 4.92
C CYS A 100 1.94 0.29 4.89
N VAL A 101 1.37 0.09 3.70
CA VAL A 101 0.09 -0.60 3.51
C VAL A 101 0.10 -2.01 4.14
N PHE A 102 1.14 -2.81 3.87
CA PHE A 102 1.26 -4.15 4.46
C PHE A 102 1.41 -4.09 5.98
N HIS A 103 2.25 -3.20 6.50
CA HIS A 103 2.45 -3.10 7.94
C HIS A 103 1.19 -2.59 8.68
N SER A 104 0.43 -1.65 8.11
CA SER A 104 -0.88 -1.24 8.63
C SER A 104 -1.88 -2.40 8.65
N ALA A 105 -1.95 -3.18 7.57
CA ALA A 105 -2.84 -4.34 7.52
C ALA A 105 -2.46 -5.41 8.55
N GLN A 106 -1.18 -5.73 8.68
CA GLN A 106 -0.66 -6.69 9.66
C GLN A 106 -0.93 -6.23 11.10
N GLU A 107 -0.63 -4.96 11.41
CA GLU A 107 -0.88 -4.38 12.73
C GLU A 107 -2.37 -4.38 13.05
N TYR A 108 -3.23 -4.04 12.08
CA TYR A 108 -4.68 -4.07 12.26
C TYR A 108 -5.20 -5.49 12.56
N VAL A 109 -4.72 -6.51 11.85
CA VAL A 109 -5.13 -7.91 12.08
C VAL A 109 -4.73 -8.39 13.49
N VAL A 110 -3.55 -7.99 13.98
CA VAL A 110 -3.02 -8.42 15.29
C VAL A 110 -3.60 -7.61 16.45
N GLY A 111 -3.64 -6.29 16.30
CA GLY A 111 -3.89 -5.32 17.37
C GLY A 111 -5.20 -4.55 17.25
N GLY A 112 -5.83 -4.56 16.07
CA GLY A 112 -6.92 -3.67 15.73
C GLY A 112 -6.45 -2.25 15.41
N PRO A 113 -7.39 -1.29 15.33
CA PRO A 113 -7.03 0.10 15.10
C PRO A 113 -6.31 0.71 16.29
N ALA A 114 -5.46 1.70 16.00
CA ALA A 114 -4.80 2.50 17.01
C ALA A 114 -5.81 3.11 18.00
N GLU A 115 -5.52 3.06 19.30
CA GLU A 115 -6.44 3.55 20.33
C GLU A 115 -6.20 5.03 20.72
N GLU A 116 -5.05 5.59 20.38
CA GLU A 116 -4.56 6.86 20.92
C GLU A 116 -4.12 7.86 19.86
N GLY A 117 -5.06 8.62 19.33
CA GLY A 117 -4.78 9.79 18.49
C GLY A 117 -5.62 9.79 17.22
N THR A 118 -5.24 10.65 16.31
CA THR A 118 -5.88 10.84 15.00
C THR A 118 -4.88 10.60 13.88
N ILE A 119 -5.38 10.38 12.66
CA ILE A 119 -4.52 10.23 11.48
C ILE A 119 -3.57 11.42 11.32
N GLU A 120 -4.07 12.65 11.48
CA GLU A 120 -3.25 13.88 11.38
C GLU A 120 -2.15 13.90 12.45
N GLU A 121 -2.46 13.62 13.72
CA GLU A 121 -1.47 13.59 14.80
C GLU A 121 -0.37 12.54 14.55
N TYR A 122 -0.72 11.38 13.99
CA TYR A 122 0.26 10.36 13.64
C TYR A 122 1.13 10.75 12.44
N VAL A 123 0.54 11.35 11.41
CA VAL A 123 1.30 11.81 10.23
C VAL A 123 2.26 12.95 10.61
N GLU A 124 1.82 13.88 11.46
CA GLU A 124 2.70 14.93 12.01
C GLU A 124 3.86 14.32 12.81
N ALA A 125 3.57 13.37 13.71
CA ALA A 125 4.59 12.68 14.49
C ALA A 125 5.56 11.88 13.62
N ALA A 126 5.07 11.28 12.52
CA ALA A 126 5.90 10.60 11.54
C ALA A 126 6.86 11.57 10.85
N ALA A 127 6.36 12.73 10.41
CA ALA A 127 7.17 13.77 9.76
C ALA A 127 8.22 14.38 10.70
N GLU A 128 7.91 14.52 11.99
CA GLU A 128 8.90 14.93 13.01
C GLU A 128 9.97 13.84 13.18
N ALA A 129 9.58 12.57 13.32
CA ALA A 129 10.51 11.46 13.47
C ALA A 129 11.43 11.29 12.25
N GLU A 130 10.91 11.49 11.03
CA GLU A 130 11.70 11.48 9.80
C GLU A 130 12.79 12.57 9.80
N GLN A 131 12.44 13.79 10.21
CA GLN A 131 13.41 14.89 10.34
C GLN A 131 14.50 14.62 11.39
N GLU A 132 14.18 13.81 12.40
CA GLU A 132 15.11 13.34 13.42
C GLU A 132 15.89 12.07 13.01
N GLU A 133 15.71 11.59 11.78
CA GLU A 133 16.29 10.35 11.23
C GLU A 133 15.87 9.08 12.01
N GLU A 134 14.75 9.13 12.75
CA GLU A 134 14.16 8.02 13.48
C GLU A 134 13.17 7.23 12.60
N LEU A 135 13.68 6.63 11.52
CA LEU A 135 12.85 6.05 10.44
C LEU A 135 11.90 4.93 10.92
N ASP A 136 12.35 4.08 11.85
CA ASP A 136 11.49 3.02 12.42
C ASP A 136 10.30 3.61 13.19
N ALA A 137 10.50 4.74 13.88
CA ALA A 137 9.43 5.44 14.58
C ALA A 137 8.50 6.13 13.59
N ALA A 138 9.05 6.77 12.55
CA ALA A 138 8.27 7.40 11.49
C ALA A 138 7.34 6.39 10.81
N LEU A 139 7.87 5.24 10.39
CA LEU A 139 7.06 4.15 9.82
C LEU A 139 6.01 3.68 10.82
N GLY A 140 6.39 3.48 12.09
CA GLY A 140 5.46 3.07 13.15
C GLY A 140 4.26 4.02 13.28
N TYR A 141 4.47 5.33 13.22
CA TYR A 141 3.38 6.30 13.25
C TYR A 141 2.50 6.26 12.00
N CYS A 142 3.09 6.18 10.80
CA CYS A 142 2.32 5.98 9.57
C CYS A 142 1.48 4.69 9.62
N VAL A 143 2.04 3.61 10.19
CA VAL A 143 1.33 2.34 10.38
C VAL A 143 0.09 2.54 11.25
N GLN A 144 0.21 3.26 12.37
CA GLN A 144 -0.94 3.58 13.24
C GLN A 144 -2.00 4.42 12.52
N ALA A 145 -1.59 5.40 11.70
CA ALA A 145 -2.53 6.14 10.86
C ALA A 145 -3.29 5.21 9.88
N GLY A 146 -2.59 4.28 9.24
CA GLY A 146 -3.20 3.32 8.34
C GLY A 146 -4.16 2.34 9.03
N THR A 147 -3.94 1.96 10.29
CA THR A 147 -4.92 1.12 11.02
C THR A 147 -6.22 1.87 11.32
N LEU A 148 -6.18 3.19 11.52
CA LEU A 148 -7.38 4.03 11.65
C LEU A 148 -8.15 4.11 10.32
N VAL A 149 -7.42 4.25 9.20
CA VAL A 149 -8.03 4.22 7.86
C VAL A 149 -8.73 2.90 7.59
N ILE A 150 -8.11 1.78 7.96
CA ILE A 150 -8.75 0.45 7.87
C ILE A 150 -10.04 0.40 8.71
N ALA A 151 -10.04 0.99 9.90
CA ALA A 151 -11.24 1.09 10.75
C ALA A 151 -12.30 2.09 10.24
N GLY A 152 -12.07 2.74 9.10
CA GLY A 152 -13.02 3.62 8.44
C GLY A 152 -12.91 5.10 8.83
N GLU A 153 -11.83 5.50 9.50
CA GLU A 153 -11.47 6.92 9.57
C GLU A 153 -10.98 7.41 8.20
N GLU A 154 -11.19 8.70 7.92
CA GLU A 154 -10.88 9.27 6.62
C GLU A 154 -9.74 10.27 6.72
N MET A 155 -8.74 10.10 5.87
CA MET A 155 -7.70 11.09 5.61
C MET A 155 -8.27 12.30 4.87
N ASP A 156 -7.80 13.48 5.24
CA ASP A 156 -8.11 14.70 4.51
C ASP A 156 -7.45 14.70 3.13
N ILE A 157 -8.22 15.18 2.14
CA ILE A 157 -7.76 15.32 0.76
C ILE A 157 -6.58 16.30 0.72
N GLY A 158 -5.44 15.85 0.21
CA GLY A 158 -4.23 16.68 0.09
C GLY A 158 -3.30 16.62 1.31
N MET A 159 -3.58 15.77 2.31
CA MET A 159 -2.65 15.55 3.43
C MET A 159 -1.24 15.15 2.96
N ALA A 160 -1.14 14.32 1.91
CA ALA A 160 0.15 13.98 1.29
C ALA A 160 0.83 15.20 0.64
N ASP A 161 0.06 16.12 0.05
CA ASP A 161 0.59 17.30 -0.67
C ASP A 161 1.22 18.34 0.27
N GLU A 162 0.87 18.31 1.56
CA GLU A 162 1.38 19.22 2.59
C GLU A 162 2.72 18.76 3.18
N LEU A 163 3.13 17.51 2.92
CA LEU A 163 4.36 16.92 3.43
C LEU A 163 5.58 17.33 2.63
N GLU A 164 6.73 17.37 3.29
CA GLU A 164 8.01 17.46 2.60
C GLU A 164 8.29 16.15 1.84
N PHE A 165 8.97 16.26 0.69
CA PHE A 165 9.35 15.08 -0.08
C PHE A 165 10.27 14.17 0.76
N GLY A 166 9.83 12.93 0.98
CA GLY A 166 10.46 11.98 1.90
C GLY A 166 9.68 10.67 2.00
N LEU A 167 10.14 9.78 2.85
CA LEU A 167 9.52 8.47 3.11
C LEU A 167 8.10 8.61 3.67
N VAL A 168 7.87 9.60 4.55
CA VAL A 168 6.54 9.81 5.12
C VAL A 168 5.53 10.19 4.04
N ALA A 169 5.93 11.02 3.06
CA ALA A 169 5.06 11.35 1.93
C ALA A 169 4.71 10.11 1.08
N GLU A 170 5.69 9.25 0.79
CA GLU A 170 5.46 7.98 0.06
C GLU A 170 4.54 7.02 0.84
N TRP A 171 4.76 6.88 2.15
CA TRP A 171 3.93 6.03 2.99
C TRP A 171 2.49 6.54 3.10
N VAL A 172 2.31 7.86 3.25
CA VAL A 172 0.98 8.49 3.28
C VAL A 172 0.26 8.36 1.94
N ASN A 173 0.99 8.42 0.82
CA ASN A 173 0.44 8.10 -0.51
C ASN A 173 -0.07 6.65 -0.58
N GLY A 174 0.68 5.68 -0.04
CA GLY A 174 0.23 4.30 0.07
C GLY A 174 -1.03 4.13 0.93
N ILE A 175 -1.13 4.86 2.05
CA ILE A 175 -2.33 4.85 2.91
C ILE A 175 -3.55 5.44 2.17
N ASP A 176 -3.38 6.45 1.29
CA ASP A 176 -4.49 6.98 0.49
C ASP A 176 -5.02 5.96 -0.53
N SER A 177 -4.13 5.18 -1.17
CA SER A 177 -4.53 4.03 -2.00
C SER A 177 -5.29 3.00 -1.18
N LEU A 178 -4.83 2.68 0.04
CA LEU A 178 -5.53 1.78 0.95
C LEU A 178 -6.91 2.32 1.34
N GLN A 179 -7.04 3.62 1.65
CA GLN A 179 -8.31 4.26 1.93
C GLN A 179 -9.30 4.09 0.77
N THR A 180 -8.83 4.33 -0.45
CA THR A 180 -9.64 4.18 -1.67
C THR A 180 -10.10 2.74 -1.85
N ALA A 181 -9.17 1.79 -1.71
CA ALA A 181 -9.45 0.35 -1.78
C ALA A 181 -10.44 -0.14 -0.71
N MET A 182 -10.36 0.37 0.53
CA MET A 182 -11.28 0.03 1.62
C MET A 182 -12.70 0.58 1.40
N ARG A 183 -12.84 1.72 0.71
CA ARG A 183 -14.16 2.29 0.37
C ARG A 183 -14.86 1.51 -0.75
N ASP A 184 -14.12 1.11 -1.78
CA ASP A 184 -14.66 0.41 -2.94
C ASP A 184 -13.61 -0.53 -3.56
N PRO A 185 -13.56 -1.81 -3.13
CA PRO A 185 -12.58 -2.78 -3.61
C PRO A 185 -12.97 -3.34 -5.00
N GLU A 186 -13.16 -2.47 -5.98
CA GLU A 186 -13.27 -2.87 -7.39
C GLU A 186 -11.88 -3.22 -7.93
N VAL A 187 -11.80 -4.24 -8.79
CA VAL A 187 -10.53 -4.61 -9.44
C VAL A 187 -10.14 -3.50 -10.40
N VAL A 188 -8.89 -3.02 -10.32
CA VAL A 188 -8.32 -2.16 -11.37
C VAL A 188 -8.21 -2.99 -12.63
N GLU A 189 -9.03 -2.67 -13.63
CA GLU A 189 -8.92 -3.28 -14.96
C GLU A 189 -7.67 -2.71 -15.64
N GLU A 190 -6.87 -3.59 -16.24
CA GLU A 190 -5.84 -3.15 -17.18
C GLU A 190 -6.56 -2.42 -18.33
N GLU A 191 -6.27 -1.13 -18.56
CA GLU A 191 -6.80 -0.42 -19.72
C GLU A 191 -6.24 -1.08 -20.99
N ASP A 192 -7.01 -1.99 -21.60
CA ASP A 192 -6.74 -2.56 -22.92
C ASP A 192 -6.79 -1.44 -23.98
N GLU A 193 -5.65 -0.98 -24.50
CA GLU A 193 -5.59 -0.22 -25.76
C GLU A 193 -5.68 -1.12 -27.02
#